data_AF-A0A1M2W753-F1
#
_entry.id   AF-A0A1M2W753-F1
#
_cell.length_a   1.000
_cell.length_b   1.000
_cell.length_c   1.000
_cell.angle_alpha   90.00
_cell.angle_beta   90.00
_cell.angle_gamma   90.00
#
_symmetry.space_group_name_H-M   'P 1'
#
loop_
_entity.id
_entity.type
_entity.pdbx_description
1 polymer ?
#
loop_
_entity_poly.entity_id
_entity_poly.type
_entity_poly.pdbx_seq_one_letter_code
_entity_poly.pdbx_strand_id
1 'polypeptide(L)'
;MHRFKPDDVEGLPKNKDENPHLQTARRGPAPAILTTEDVNFTNTAFPHAHIPTYKLFGNIAHVQETILKRLATSKIMLAAVIHGGGQRYIRKSPEKVEEIRSFIRSIAFKDDDPSGRAVEVYVPEMKNENDRNRFGQPWTFFVELDASSTLLRDYLLWQE
;
A
#
# COMPACT_ATOMS: atom_id res chain seq x y z
N MET A 1 -0.36 -31.21 25.71
CA MET A 1 -1.16 -29.98 25.85
C MET A 1 -0.27 -28.94 26.52
N HIS A 2 0.37 -28.04 25.77
CA HIS A 2 1.25 -27.02 26.35
C HIS A 2 0.39 -25.92 26.99
N ARG A 3 0.50 -25.72 28.30
CA ARG A 3 -0.12 -24.60 29.01
C ARG A 3 0.77 -23.37 28.83
N PHE A 4 0.19 -22.26 28.39
CA PHE A 4 0.85 -20.96 28.36
C PHE A 4 1.28 -20.58 29.79
N LYS A 5 2.57 -20.25 29.96
CA LYS A 5 3.15 -19.75 31.21
C LYS A 5 3.45 -18.25 31.02
N PRO A 6 2.68 -17.34 31.63
CA PRO A 6 2.85 -15.90 31.41
C PRO A 6 4.20 -15.36 31.90
N ASP A 7 4.85 -16.05 32.83
CA ASP A 7 6.13 -15.64 33.42
C ASP A 7 7.36 -16.20 32.67
N ASP A 8 7.14 -17.06 31.66
CA ASP A 8 8.19 -17.69 30.87
C ASP A 8 8.62 -16.75 29.74
N VAL A 9 9.44 -15.77 30.11
CA VAL A 9 9.96 -14.72 29.21
C VAL A 9 11.35 -15.05 28.64
N GLU A 10 11.85 -16.26 28.91
CA GLU A 10 13.16 -16.70 28.42
C GLU A 10 13.12 -16.90 26.90
N GLY A 11 14.03 -16.25 26.18
CA GLY A 11 14.06 -16.24 24.71
C GLY A 11 13.10 -15.23 24.05
N LEU A 12 12.33 -14.46 24.82
CA LEU A 12 11.54 -13.36 24.26
C LEU A 12 12.43 -12.12 24.00
N PRO A 13 12.12 -11.32 22.96
CA PRO A 13 12.75 -10.03 22.71
C PRO A 13 12.71 -9.13 23.95
N LYS A 14 13.87 -8.61 24.37
CA LYS A 14 13.97 -7.70 25.52
C LYS A 14 14.03 -6.25 25.09
N ASN A 15 14.59 -6.01 23.90
CA ASN A 15 14.69 -4.68 23.30
C ASN A 15 13.57 -4.45 22.28
N LYS A 16 13.21 -3.18 22.08
CA LYS A 16 12.14 -2.78 21.15
C LYS A 16 12.45 -3.19 19.70
N ASP A 17 13.72 -3.12 19.36
CA ASP A 17 14.36 -3.41 18.08
C ASP A 17 14.46 -4.91 17.78
N GLU A 18 14.35 -5.75 18.80
CA GLU A 18 14.23 -7.21 18.66
C GLU A 18 12.76 -7.67 18.52
N ASN A 19 11.80 -6.76 18.71
CA ASN A 19 10.39 -7.11 18.70
C ASN A 19 9.92 -7.41 17.26
N PRO A 20 9.52 -8.66 16.94
CA PRO A 20 9.13 -9.04 15.58
C PRO A 20 7.85 -8.35 15.10
N HIS A 21 7.09 -7.75 16.02
CA HIS A 21 5.86 -7.00 15.74
C HIS A 21 6.09 -5.50 15.49
N LEU A 22 7.28 -4.97 15.82
CA LEU A 22 7.64 -3.57 15.59
C LEU A 22 8.60 -3.50 14.41
N GLN A 23 8.03 -3.53 13.21
CA GLN A 23 8.79 -3.44 11.98
C GLN A 23 8.80 -2.00 11.46
N THR A 24 9.88 -1.63 10.80
CA THR A 24 9.96 -0.42 9.98
C THR A 24 9.82 -0.78 8.52
N ALA A 25 9.39 0.19 7.72
CA ALA A 25 9.53 0.16 6.28
C ALA A 25 11.01 0.01 5.87
N ARG A 26 11.26 -0.20 4.57
CA ARG A 26 12.61 -0.29 3.97
C ARG A 26 13.40 -1.50 4.41
N ARG A 27 12.73 -2.66 4.46
CA ARG A 27 13.35 -3.92 4.85
C ARG A 27 14.25 -4.44 3.75
N GLY A 28 15.52 -4.66 4.08
CA GLY A 28 16.52 -5.16 3.15
C GLY A 28 17.12 -4.06 2.25
N PRO A 29 17.94 -4.45 1.26
CA PRO A 29 18.61 -3.50 0.38
C PRO A 29 17.60 -2.71 -0.45
N ALA A 30 17.90 -1.42 -0.69
CA ALA A 30 17.09 -0.58 -1.54
C ALA A 30 17.04 -1.15 -2.97
N PRO A 31 15.86 -1.36 -3.58
CA PRO A 31 15.76 -1.93 -4.92
C PRO A 31 16.30 -1.02 -6.02
N ALA A 32 16.24 0.30 -5.81
CA ALA A 32 16.58 1.30 -6.82
C ALA A 32 17.04 2.62 -6.19
N ILE A 33 17.79 3.40 -6.97
CA ILE A 33 18.21 4.75 -6.63
C ILE A 33 17.37 5.74 -7.44
N LEU A 34 16.72 6.68 -6.75
CA LEU A 34 15.95 7.74 -7.38
C LEU A 34 16.84 8.68 -8.20
N THR A 35 16.29 9.21 -9.30
CA THR A 35 17.00 10.17 -10.16
C THR A 35 17.05 11.56 -9.53
N THR A 36 16.00 11.96 -8.81
CA THR A 36 15.92 13.27 -8.15
C THR A 36 16.09 13.12 -6.64
N GLU A 37 16.84 14.05 -6.04
CA GLU A 37 16.91 14.20 -4.58
C GLU A 37 15.62 14.85 -4.03
N ASP A 38 15.00 15.71 -4.84
CA ASP A 38 13.72 16.36 -4.55
C ASP A 38 12.56 15.47 -5.02
N VAL A 39 12.18 14.52 -4.16
CA VAL A 39 10.90 13.82 -4.29
C VAL A 39 9.85 14.51 -3.42
N ASN A 40 8.63 14.65 -3.94
CA ASN A 40 7.50 15.27 -3.24
C ASN A 40 6.91 14.37 -2.14
N PHE A 41 7.76 13.67 -1.39
CA PHE A 41 7.40 12.89 -0.21
C PHE A 41 8.58 12.78 0.75
N THR A 42 8.28 12.54 2.02
CA THR A 42 9.31 12.31 3.03
C THR A 42 9.99 10.96 2.77
N ASN A 43 11.17 11.00 2.15
CA ASN A 43 11.96 9.80 1.83
C ASN A 43 12.73 9.28 3.07
N THR A 44 12.01 8.95 4.14
CA THR A 44 12.56 8.36 5.37
C THR A 44 11.92 7.01 5.74
N ALA A 45 12.55 6.23 6.60
CA ALA A 45 11.94 5.03 7.17
C ALA A 45 10.84 5.41 8.19
N PHE A 46 9.74 4.67 8.18
CA PHE A 46 8.62 4.87 9.09
C PHE A 46 8.11 3.52 9.63
N PRO A 47 7.26 3.48 10.68
CA PRO A 47 6.71 2.24 11.19
C PRO A 47 5.88 1.51 10.13
N HIS A 48 6.16 0.22 9.91
CA HIS A 48 5.42 -0.61 8.97
C HIS A 48 3.98 -0.82 9.45
N ALA A 49 3.00 -0.53 8.59
CA ALA A 49 1.59 -0.71 8.88
C ALA A 49 1.06 -1.97 8.19
N HIS A 50 1.08 -3.11 8.89
CA HIS A 50 0.56 -4.35 8.31
C HIS A 50 -0.97 -4.31 8.16
N ILE A 51 -1.45 -4.30 6.92
CA ILE A 51 -2.88 -4.39 6.58
C ILE A 51 -3.16 -5.76 5.95
N PRO A 52 -3.88 -6.67 6.64
CA PRO A 52 -4.24 -7.95 6.07
C PRO A 52 -5.01 -7.81 4.76
N THR A 53 -4.75 -8.67 3.79
CA THR A 53 -5.36 -8.61 2.45
C THR A 53 -6.89 -8.55 2.47
N TYR A 54 -7.55 -9.30 3.38
CA TYR A 54 -9.01 -9.26 3.49
C TYR A 54 -9.55 -7.87 3.90
N LYS A 55 -8.74 -7.07 4.60
CA LYS A 55 -9.11 -5.69 4.97
C LYS A 55 -9.03 -4.75 3.78
N LEU A 56 -8.09 -4.96 2.86
CA LEU A 56 -7.94 -4.15 1.64
C LEU A 56 -9.22 -4.19 0.78
N PHE A 57 -9.89 -5.34 0.74
CA PHE A 57 -11.16 -5.53 0.02
C PHE A 57 -12.41 -5.33 0.89
N GLY A 58 -12.25 -5.05 2.19
CA GLY A 58 -13.35 -5.10 3.16
C GLY A 58 -14.50 -4.12 2.88
N ASN A 59 -14.21 -2.97 2.26
CA ASN A 59 -15.20 -1.97 1.84
C ASN A 59 -15.50 -1.98 0.34
N ILE A 60 -14.90 -2.91 -0.42
CA ILE A 60 -14.95 -2.93 -1.88
C ILE A 60 -16.14 -3.75 -2.37
N ALA A 61 -16.85 -3.23 -3.37
CA ALA A 61 -17.96 -3.94 -4.01
C ALA A 61 -17.45 -5.26 -4.62
N HIS A 62 -18.25 -6.33 -4.47
CA HIS A 62 -17.84 -7.68 -4.88
C HIS A 62 -17.54 -7.79 -6.39
N VAL A 63 -18.28 -7.03 -7.21
CA VAL A 63 -18.05 -6.95 -8.66
C VAL A 63 -16.68 -6.37 -8.95
N GLN A 64 -16.32 -5.25 -8.31
CA GLN A 64 -15.00 -4.64 -8.46
C GLN A 64 -13.89 -5.58 -7.96
N GLU A 65 -14.05 -6.21 -6.80
CA GLU A 65 -13.10 -7.19 -6.28
C GLU A 65 -12.81 -8.31 -7.30
N THR A 66 -13.85 -8.84 -7.93
CA THR A 66 -13.72 -9.89 -8.96
C THR A 66 -12.91 -9.40 -10.17
N ILE A 67 -13.17 -8.18 -10.64
CA ILE A 67 -12.45 -7.56 -11.76
C ILE A 67 -10.97 -7.37 -11.40
N LEU A 68 -10.68 -6.81 -10.22
CA LEU A 68 -9.32 -6.56 -9.76
C LEU A 68 -8.51 -7.86 -9.62
N LYS A 69 -9.11 -8.92 -9.08
CA LYS A 69 -8.47 -10.25 -9.00
C LYS A 69 -8.17 -10.83 -10.37
N ARG A 70 -9.03 -10.60 -11.37
CA ARG A 70 -8.78 -11.01 -12.75
C ARG A 70 -7.63 -10.21 -13.36
N LEU A 71 -7.61 -8.89 -13.19
CA LEU A 71 -6.51 -8.05 -13.69
C LEU A 71 -5.16 -8.47 -13.10
N ALA A 72 -5.12 -8.79 -11.79
CA ALA A 72 -3.93 -9.26 -11.08
C ALA A 72 -3.30 -10.55 -11.65
N THR A 73 -4.00 -11.29 -12.53
CA THR A 73 -3.43 -12.46 -13.21
C THR A 73 -2.48 -12.11 -14.36
N SER A 74 -2.56 -10.87 -14.87
CA SER A 74 -1.81 -10.42 -16.06
C SER A 74 -1.11 -9.07 -15.88
N LYS A 75 -1.41 -8.36 -14.79
CA LYS A 75 -0.92 -7.02 -14.46
C LYS A 75 -0.38 -6.99 -13.04
N ILE A 76 0.46 -6.01 -12.76
CA ILE A 76 0.88 -5.72 -11.40
C ILE A 76 -0.24 -4.90 -10.75
N MET A 77 -0.82 -5.44 -9.68
CA MET A 77 -1.84 -4.76 -8.89
C MET A 77 -1.29 -4.41 -7.51
N LEU A 78 -1.34 -3.13 -7.17
CA LEU A 78 -0.96 -2.60 -5.86
C LEU A 78 -2.17 -2.01 -5.14
N ALA A 79 -2.14 -2.06 -3.81
CA ALA A 79 -3.11 -1.40 -2.96
C ALA A 79 -2.53 -0.09 -2.45
N ALA A 80 -3.23 1.03 -2.66
CA ALA A 80 -2.89 2.33 -2.13
C ALA A 80 -3.90 2.73 -1.05
N VAL A 81 -3.45 2.74 0.20
CA VAL A 81 -4.29 3.06 1.36
C VAL A 81 -3.96 4.47 1.84
N ILE A 82 -4.96 5.36 1.79
CA ILE A 82 -4.84 6.71 2.35
C ILE A 82 -5.20 6.65 3.83
N HIS A 83 -4.20 6.83 4.70
CA HIS A 83 -4.42 6.92 6.13
C HIS A 83 -5.12 8.24 6.51
N GLY A 84 -6.00 8.19 7.51
CA GLY A 84 -6.74 9.37 8.00
C GLY A 84 -7.95 9.79 7.15
N GLY A 85 -8.17 9.17 5.99
CA GLY A 85 -9.32 9.43 5.11
C GLY A 85 -10.40 8.35 5.23
N GLY A 86 -11.63 8.74 5.58
CA GLY A 86 -12.80 7.84 5.57
C GLY A 86 -13.60 7.91 4.25
N GLN A 87 -14.77 7.26 4.22
CA GLN A 87 -15.67 7.23 3.05
C GLN A 87 -15.98 8.63 2.49
N ARG A 88 -16.21 9.59 3.40
CA ARG A 88 -16.51 10.99 3.05
C ARG A 88 -15.37 11.67 2.32
N TYR A 89 -14.12 11.32 2.63
CA TYR A 89 -12.94 11.88 1.96
C TYR A 89 -12.94 11.49 0.48
N ILE A 90 -13.13 10.21 0.18
CA ILE A 90 -13.12 9.72 -1.21
C ILE A 90 -14.23 10.33 -2.04
N ARG A 91 -15.45 10.44 -1.49
CA ARG A 91 -16.58 11.07 -2.21
C ARG A 91 -16.33 12.54 -2.53
N LYS A 92 -15.56 13.24 -1.71
CA LYS A 92 -15.34 14.69 -1.82
C LYS A 92 -14.06 15.06 -2.55
N SER A 93 -13.20 14.09 -2.82
CA SER A 93 -11.88 14.33 -3.39
C SER A 93 -11.62 13.46 -4.63
N PRO A 94 -12.42 13.60 -5.70
CA PRO A 94 -12.19 12.87 -6.96
C PRO A 94 -10.81 13.15 -7.56
N GLU A 95 -10.23 14.32 -7.28
CA GLU A 95 -8.89 14.70 -7.71
C GLU A 95 -7.78 13.79 -7.18
N LYS A 96 -8.03 13.00 -6.10
CA LYS A 96 -7.02 12.09 -5.56
C LYS A 96 -6.56 11.02 -6.55
N VAL A 97 -7.42 10.63 -7.48
CA VAL A 97 -7.04 9.65 -8.53
C VAL A 97 -5.88 10.19 -9.35
N GLU A 98 -6.01 11.43 -9.83
CA GLU A 98 -4.96 12.08 -10.64
C GLU A 98 -3.73 12.40 -9.81
N GLU A 99 -3.88 12.77 -8.54
CA GLU A 99 -2.73 13.00 -7.66
C GLU A 99 -1.93 11.73 -7.41
N ILE A 100 -2.59 10.62 -7.06
CA ILE A 100 -1.91 9.32 -6.88
C ILE A 100 -1.24 8.90 -8.20
N ARG A 101 -1.96 9.01 -9.32
CA ARG A 101 -1.42 8.66 -10.63
C ARG A 101 -0.19 9.51 -10.97
N SER A 102 -0.28 10.83 -10.80
CA SER A 102 0.82 11.76 -11.10
C SER A 102 2.01 11.53 -10.17
N PHE A 103 1.76 11.28 -8.88
CA PHE A 103 2.78 10.94 -7.91
C PHE A 103 3.55 9.68 -8.34
N ILE A 104 2.84 8.58 -8.62
CA ILE A 104 3.47 7.32 -9.01
C ILE A 104 4.25 7.47 -10.33
N ARG A 105 3.70 8.21 -11.30
CA ARG A 105 4.40 8.51 -12.57
C ARG A 105 5.63 9.40 -12.40
N SER A 106 5.65 10.25 -11.37
CA SER A 106 6.80 11.13 -11.10
C SER A 106 8.02 10.39 -10.54
N ILE A 107 7.85 9.16 -10.05
CA ILE A 107 8.94 8.36 -9.51
C ILE A 107 9.82 7.87 -10.65
N ALA A 108 11.06 8.36 -10.70
CA ALA A 108 12.06 7.99 -11.69
C ALA A 108 13.30 7.41 -11.00
N PHE A 109 13.92 6.43 -11.64
CA PHE A 109 15.14 5.78 -11.16
C PHE A 109 16.28 5.99 -12.15
N LYS A 110 17.51 5.93 -11.67
CA LYS A 110 18.69 6.09 -12.54
C LYS A 110 18.76 5.03 -13.65
N ASP A 111 18.23 3.84 -13.37
CA ASP A 111 18.30 2.67 -14.25
C ASP A 111 16.98 2.39 -15.01
N ASP A 112 16.07 3.38 -15.08
CA ASP A 112 14.71 3.16 -15.61
C ASP A 112 14.15 4.42 -16.30
N ASP A 113 13.41 4.24 -17.39
CA ASP A 113 12.74 5.33 -18.12
C ASP A 113 11.26 5.43 -17.70
N PRO A 114 10.86 6.50 -16.99
CA PRO A 114 9.48 6.67 -16.52
C PRO A 114 8.49 7.06 -17.63
N SER A 115 8.95 7.51 -18.80
CA SER A 115 8.12 8.17 -19.81
C SER A 115 7.08 7.25 -20.48
N GLY A 116 7.29 5.93 -20.44
CA GLY A 116 6.40 4.93 -21.05
C GLY A 116 5.47 4.20 -20.08
N ARG A 117 5.50 4.49 -18.78
CA ARG A 117 4.78 3.67 -17.78
C ARG A 117 3.28 3.92 -17.79
N ALA A 118 2.52 2.84 -17.98
CA ALA A 118 1.08 2.86 -17.83
C ALA A 118 0.73 2.71 -16.34
N VAL A 119 0.13 3.76 -15.78
CA VAL A 119 -0.37 3.76 -14.39
C VAL A 119 -1.85 4.10 -14.43
N GLU A 120 -2.67 3.16 -13.97
CA GLU A 120 -4.10 3.35 -13.77
C GLU A 120 -4.47 3.24 -12.30
N VAL A 121 -5.41 4.07 -11.86
CA VAL A 121 -5.83 4.15 -10.45
C VAL A 121 -7.35 3.98 -10.39
N TYR A 122 -7.78 2.93 -9.71
CA TYR A 122 -9.18 2.60 -9.48
C TYR A 122 -9.63 3.12 -8.12
N VAL A 123 -10.70 3.92 -8.15
CA VAL A 123 -11.40 4.37 -6.94
C VAL A 123 -12.12 3.17 -6.31
N PRO A 124 -12.11 3.01 -4.98
CA PRO A 124 -12.91 1.98 -4.32
C PRO A 124 -14.41 2.19 -4.57
N GLU A 125 -15.05 1.22 -5.20
CA GLU A 125 -16.51 1.12 -5.28
C GLU A 125 -17.05 0.57 -3.97
N MET A 126 -18.08 1.22 -3.44
CA MET A 126 -18.56 0.96 -2.08
C MET A 126 -19.38 -0.32 -2.02
N LYS A 127 -18.99 -1.27 -1.16
CA LYS A 127 -19.81 -2.45 -0.87
C LYS A 127 -21.16 -2.09 -0.25
N ASN A 128 -21.15 -1.11 0.66
CA ASN A 128 -22.33 -0.60 1.34
C ASN A 128 -22.27 0.92 1.36
N GLU A 129 -23.37 1.59 1.00
CA GLU A 129 -23.41 3.06 0.99
C GLU A 129 -23.63 3.69 2.38
N ASN A 130 -23.97 2.88 3.39
CA ASN A 130 -24.29 3.34 4.73
C ASN A 130 -23.05 3.83 5.51
N ASP A 131 -23.03 5.13 5.82
CA ASP A 131 -21.98 5.87 6.55
C ASP A 131 -21.93 5.56 8.07
N ARG A 132 -22.54 4.46 8.51
CA ARG A 132 -22.56 4.07 9.94
C ARG A 132 -21.21 3.55 10.43
N ASN A 133 -20.30 3.19 9.54
CA ASN A 133 -19.00 2.60 9.88
C ASN A 133 -17.83 3.54 9.54
N ARG A 134 -17.81 4.69 10.22
CA ARG A 134 -16.79 5.75 10.02
C ARG A 134 -15.35 5.32 10.35
N PHE A 135 -15.20 4.29 11.19
CA PHE A 135 -13.93 3.65 11.56
C PHE A 135 -13.82 2.23 10.98
N GLY A 136 -14.47 2.00 9.84
CA GLY A 136 -14.50 0.70 9.17
C GLY A 136 -13.17 0.28 8.57
N GLN A 137 -13.22 -0.72 7.71
CA GLN A 137 -12.06 -1.20 6.93
C GLN A 137 -11.40 -0.05 6.16
N PRO A 138 -10.13 -0.16 5.73
CA PRO A 138 -9.51 0.87 4.91
C PRO A 138 -10.31 1.10 3.63
N TRP A 139 -10.21 2.32 3.11
CA TRP A 139 -10.70 2.60 1.77
C TRP A 139 -9.53 2.59 0.81
N THR A 140 -9.42 1.49 0.09
CA THR A 140 -8.25 1.14 -0.71
C THR A 140 -8.45 1.55 -2.16
N PHE A 141 -7.56 2.41 -2.66
CA PHE A 141 -7.40 2.58 -4.10
C PHE A 141 -6.60 1.42 -4.65
N PHE A 142 -6.86 1.01 -5.88
CA PHE A 142 -6.07 -0.01 -6.54
C PHE A 142 -5.30 0.61 -7.68
N VAL A 143 -4.00 0.34 -7.73
CA VAL A 143 -3.12 0.83 -8.78
C VAL A 143 -2.77 -0.34 -9.68
N GLU A 144 -3.09 -0.20 -10.97
CA GLU A 144 -2.59 -1.09 -12.02
C GLU A 144 -1.31 -0.49 -12.58
N LEU A 145 -0.27 -1.32 -12.64
CA LEU A 145 0.95 -1.07 -13.39
C LEU A 145 1.08 -2.10 -14.51
N ASP A 146 1.75 -1.72 -15.59
CA ASP A 146 2.21 -2.65 -16.61
C ASP A 146 3.18 -3.69 -16.04
N ALA A 147 3.24 -4.87 -16.67
CA ALA A 147 4.06 -5.98 -16.19
C ALA A 147 5.58 -5.67 -16.19
N SER A 148 6.01 -4.67 -16.97
CA SER A 148 7.39 -4.16 -17.01
C SER A 148 7.76 -3.26 -15.84
N SER A 149 6.80 -2.71 -15.09
CA SER A 149 7.05 -1.80 -13.97
C SER A 149 7.47 -2.51 -12.67
N THR A 150 8.28 -3.57 -12.77
CA THR A 150 8.73 -4.35 -11.60
C THR A 150 9.60 -3.54 -10.66
N LEU A 151 10.50 -2.69 -11.18
CA LEU A 151 11.36 -1.85 -10.36
C LEU A 151 10.55 -0.84 -9.53
N LEU A 152 9.55 -0.20 -10.15
CA LEU A 152 8.63 0.71 -9.48
C LEU A 152 7.81 -0.03 -8.41
N ARG A 153 7.28 -1.21 -8.73
CA ARG A 153 6.56 -2.06 -7.78
C ARG A 153 7.44 -2.37 -6.57
N ASP A 154 8.65 -2.86 -6.79
CA ASP A 154 9.55 -3.29 -5.73
C ASP A 154 9.97 -2.10 -4.87
N TYR A 155 10.21 -0.94 -5.47
CA TYR A 155 10.50 0.30 -4.75
C TYR A 155 9.33 0.74 -3.87
N LEU A 156 8.09 0.76 -4.40
CA LEU A 156 6.89 1.14 -3.64
C LEU A 156 6.63 0.18 -2.47
N LEU A 157 6.81 -1.13 -2.67
CA LEU A 157 6.68 -2.13 -1.62
C LEU A 157 7.82 -2.07 -0.59
N TRP A 158 9.03 -1.72 -1.01
CA TRP A 158 10.13 -1.48 -0.07
C TRP A 158 9.90 -0.25 0.79
N GLN A 159 9.18 0.76 0.28
CA GLN A 159 8.75 1.90 1.09
C GLN A 159 7.66 1.53 2.11
N GLU A 160 7.04 0.35 2.06
CA GLU A 160 6.04 -0.13 3.04
C GLU A 160 6.67 -0.77 4.29
#